data_AF-D4GJ07-F1
#
_entry.id   AF-D4GJ07-F1
#
_cell.length_a   1.000
_cell.length_b   1.000
_cell.length_c   1.000
_cell.angle_alpha   90.00
_cell.angle_beta   90.00
_cell.angle_gamma   90.00
#
_symmetry.space_group_name_H-M   'P 1'
#
loop_
_entity.id
_entity.type
_entity.pdbx_description
1 polymer ?
#
loop_
_entity_poly.entity_id
_entity_poly.type
_entity_poly.pdbx_seq_one_letter_code
_entity_poly.pdbx_strand_id
1 'polypeptide(L)'
;MALWLPLFFYAFLVVLSLLFISKGSYVFLRFHLLVLAITTLFSLFFVCYCFFSWLTGSGVHALLFGLSFPGLFAACLSWKCLDTDMFYRMIAYCLHNRAWRKQIEGQRKNHAS
;
A
#
# COMPACT_ATOMS: atom_id res chain seq x y z
N MET A 1 16.52 9.34 -18.01
CA MET A 1 15.97 7.98 -18.21
C MET A 1 15.89 7.14 -16.91
N ALA A 2 16.86 7.25 -15.99
CA ALA A 2 16.92 6.43 -14.76
C ALA A 2 15.83 6.70 -13.69
N LEU A 3 15.15 7.86 -13.71
CA LEU A 3 14.14 8.23 -12.70
C LEU A 3 12.81 7.46 -12.82
N TRP A 4 12.52 6.85 -13.97
CA TRP A 4 11.25 6.14 -14.20
C TRP A 4 11.27 4.69 -13.69
N LEU A 5 12.44 4.05 -13.69
CA LEU A 5 12.64 2.69 -13.19
C LEU A 5 12.12 2.48 -11.75
N PRO A 6 12.48 3.32 -10.76
CA PRO A 6 11.94 3.16 -9.39
C PRO A 6 10.43 3.38 -9.33
N LEU A 7 9.86 4.23 -10.20
CA LEU A 7 8.42 4.44 -10.29
C LEU A 7 7.69 3.16 -10.76
N PHE A 8 8.18 2.54 -11.83
CA PHE A 8 7.61 1.29 -12.34
C PHE A 8 7.78 0.15 -11.34
N PHE A 9 8.92 0.08 -10.67
CA PHE A 9 9.17 -0.93 -9.65
C PHE A 9 8.24 -0.75 -8.43
N TYR A 10 8.05 0.48 -7.98
CA TYR A 10 7.09 0.80 -6.93
C TYR A 10 5.66 0.42 -7.32
N ALA A 11 5.20 0.82 -8.51
CA ALA A 11 3.88 0.45 -9.01
C ALA A 11 3.71 -1.07 -9.11
N PHE A 12 4.73 -1.77 -9.60
CA PHE A 12 4.74 -3.24 -9.66
C PHE A 12 4.60 -3.87 -8.28
N LEU A 13 5.35 -3.40 -7.27
CA LEU A 13 5.25 -3.91 -5.90
C LEU A 13 3.87 -3.69 -5.29
N VAL A 14 3.28 -2.51 -5.51
CA VAL A 14 1.93 -2.17 -5.04
C VAL A 14 0.90 -3.12 -5.67
N VAL A 15 0.91 -3.27 -6.99
CA VAL A 15 -0.02 -4.17 -7.70
C VAL A 15 0.17 -5.62 -7.26
N LEU A 16 1.43 -6.08 -7.19
CA LEU A 16 1.76 -7.44 -6.77
C LEU A 16 1.24 -7.72 -5.35
N SER A 17 1.44 -6.79 -4.43
CA SER A 17 0.95 -6.94 -3.05
C SER A 17 -0.57 -7.07 -2.99
N LEU A 18 -1.32 -6.25 -3.74
CA LEU A 18 -2.79 -6.34 -3.83
C LEU A 18 -3.25 -7.67 -4.44
N LEU A 19 -2.57 -8.18 -5.46
CA LEU A 19 -2.86 -9.49 -6.07
C LEU A 19 -2.67 -10.67 -5.12
N PHE A 20 -1.71 -10.58 -4.19
CA PHE A 20 -1.53 -11.62 -3.16
C PHE A 20 -2.46 -11.43 -1.96
N ILE A 21 -2.84 -10.19 -1.66
CA ILE A 21 -3.87 -9.88 -0.65
C ILE A 21 -5.21 -10.50 -1.07
N SER A 22 -5.61 -10.37 -2.35
CA SER A 22 -6.85 -10.98 -2.85
C SER A 22 -6.83 -12.51 -2.77
N LYS A 23 -5.64 -13.14 -2.78
CA LYS A 23 -5.47 -14.57 -2.52
C LYS A 23 -5.44 -14.95 -1.03
N GLY A 24 -5.74 -14.02 -0.12
CA GLY A 24 -5.76 -14.26 1.32
C GLY A 24 -4.37 -14.46 1.92
N SER A 25 -3.37 -13.71 1.44
CA SER A 25 -2.02 -13.76 2.02
C SER A 25 -1.75 -12.63 3.00
N TYR A 26 -1.77 -12.98 4.29
CA TYR A 26 -1.54 -12.05 5.38
C TYR A 26 -0.13 -11.41 5.36
N VAL A 27 0.88 -12.12 4.86
CA VAL A 27 2.25 -11.58 4.71
C VAL A 27 2.27 -10.41 3.74
N PHE A 28 1.57 -10.52 2.61
CA PHE A 28 1.51 -9.45 1.62
C PHE A 28 0.61 -8.30 2.07
N LEU A 29 -0.40 -8.55 2.92
CA LEU A 29 -1.15 -7.50 3.59
C LEU A 29 -0.24 -6.65 4.48
N ARG A 30 0.56 -7.29 5.34
CA ARG A 30 1.55 -6.59 6.17
C ARG A 30 2.55 -5.80 5.34
N PHE A 31 3.07 -6.40 4.26
CA PHE A 31 3.97 -5.72 3.34
C PHE A 31 3.32 -4.48 2.70
N HIS A 32 2.08 -4.60 2.23
CA HIS A 32 1.35 -3.48 1.62
C HIS A 32 1.13 -2.34 2.62
N LEU A 33 0.74 -2.65 3.86
CA LEU A 33 0.58 -1.66 4.92
C LEU A 33 1.91 -0.95 5.24
N LEU A 34 3.02 -1.68 5.25
CA LEU A 34 4.36 -1.12 5.46
C LEU A 34 4.74 -0.17 4.32
N VAL A 35 4.56 -0.59 3.06
CA VAL A 35 4.79 0.25 1.88
C VAL A 35 3.93 1.51 1.94
N LEU A 36 2.63 1.38 2.27
CA LEU A 36 1.74 2.53 2.40
C LEU A 36 2.19 3.49 3.50
N ALA A 37 2.64 2.98 4.64
CA ALA A 37 3.18 3.80 5.74
C ALA A 37 4.43 4.58 5.31
N ILE A 38 5.38 3.93 4.63
CA ILE A 38 6.58 4.60 4.08
C ILE A 38 6.17 5.67 3.07
N THR A 39 5.27 5.37 2.13
CA THR A 39 4.79 6.34 1.14
C THR A 39 4.13 7.55 1.79
N THR A 40 3.35 7.32 2.85
CA THR A 40 2.69 8.39 3.61
C THR A 40 3.72 9.26 4.31
N LEU A 41 4.70 8.65 4.98
CA LEU A 41 5.79 9.38 5.63
C LEU A 41 6.59 10.22 4.63
N PHE A 42 6.95 9.64 3.49
CA PHE A 42 7.68 10.34 2.45
C PHE A 42 6.89 11.51 1.87
N SER A 43 5.58 11.32 1.66
CA SER A 43 4.69 12.39 1.19
C SER A 43 4.60 13.52 2.22
N LEU A 44 4.50 13.21 3.52
CA LEU A 44 4.48 14.21 4.58
C LEU A 44 5.81 14.98 4.65
N PHE A 45 6.94 14.28 4.63
CA PHE A 45 8.26 14.91 4.61
C PHE A 45 8.44 15.82 3.40
N PHE A 46 7.97 15.41 2.23
CA PHE A 46 8.04 16.21 1.01
C PHE A 46 7.21 17.50 1.13
N VAL A 47 5.98 17.42 1.66
CA VAL A 47 5.15 18.61 1.92
C VAL A 47 5.83 19.54 2.92
N CYS A 48 6.36 19.01 4.04
CA CYS A 48 7.11 19.80 5.02
C CYS A 48 8.35 20.47 4.40
N TYR A 49 9.12 19.74 3.60
CA TYR A 49 10.27 20.27 2.89
C TYR A 49 9.87 21.43 1.96
N CYS A 50 8.84 21.25 1.15
CA CYS A 50 8.34 22.30 0.28
C CYS A 50 7.83 23.51 1.08
N PHE A 51 7.17 23.29 2.21
CA PHE A 51 6.69 24.35 3.10
C PHE A 51 7.84 25.19 3.69
N PHE A 52 8.84 24.54 4.30
CA PHE A 52 10.00 25.26 4.84
C PHE A 52 10.83 25.94 3.76
N SER A 53 10.95 25.30 2.60
CA SER A 53 11.66 25.90 1.48
C SER A 53 10.95 27.12 0.90
N TRP A 54 9.61 27.13 0.92
CA TRP A 54 8.83 28.30 0.55
C TRP A 54 8.99 29.43 1.57
N LEU A 55 8.95 29.11 2.88
CA LEU A 55 9.14 30.09 3.97
C LEU A 55 10.51 30.76 3.95
N THR A 56 11.57 30.02 3.59
CA THR A 56 12.95 30.53 3.58
C THR A 56 13.28 31.36 2.34
N GLY A 57 12.31 31.57 1.44
CA GLY A 57 12.55 32.26 0.16
C GLY A 57 13.52 31.50 -0.75
N SER A 58 13.79 30.24 -0.43
CA SER A 58 14.57 29.35 -1.29
C SER A 58 13.83 29.17 -2.62
N GLY A 59 14.58 29.02 -3.72
CA GLY A 59 14.05 28.93 -5.09
C GLY A 59 13.11 27.75 -5.39
N VAL A 60 12.59 27.06 -4.37
CA VAL A 60 11.51 26.08 -4.54
C VAL A 60 10.25 26.83 -4.96
N HIS A 61 9.91 26.65 -6.23
CA HIS A 61 8.73 27.22 -6.85
C HIS A 61 7.45 26.83 -6.09
N ALA A 62 6.52 27.78 -5.93
CA ALA A 62 5.18 27.55 -5.40
C ALA A 62 4.43 26.39 -6.09
N LEU A 63 4.81 26.08 -7.34
CA LEU A 63 4.35 24.92 -8.09
C LEU A 63 4.71 23.58 -7.41
N LEU A 64 5.94 23.42 -6.92
CA LEU A 64 6.36 22.18 -6.23
C LEU A 64 5.58 21.98 -4.92
N PHE A 65 5.30 23.07 -4.21
CA PHE A 65 4.44 23.02 -3.02
C PHE A 65 3.01 22.60 -3.40
N GLY A 66 2.42 23.18 -4.44
CA GLY A 66 1.10 22.77 -4.95
C GLY A 66 1.06 21.30 -5.39
N LEU A 67 2.10 20.82 -6.07
CA LEU A 67 2.22 19.43 -6.53
C LEU A 67 2.47 18.42 -5.42
N SER A 68 2.80 18.85 -4.20
CA SER A 68 2.98 17.96 -3.05
C SER A 68 1.65 17.43 -2.48
N PHE A 69 0.55 18.19 -2.64
CA PHE A 69 -0.76 17.84 -2.08
C PHE A 69 -1.44 16.63 -2.73
N PRO A 70 -1.42 16.43 -4.06
CA PRO A 70 -2.02 15.24 -4.68
C PRO A 70 -1.44 13.92 -4.14
N GLY A 71 -0.13 13.86 -3.90
CA GLY A 71 0.51 12.68 -3.32
C GLY A 71 0.02 12.39 -1.89
N LEU A 72 -0.09 13.45 -1.08
CA LEU A 72 -0.59 13.34 0.29
C LEU A 72 -2.08 12.95 0.31
N PHE A 73 -2.88 13.56 -0.57
CA PHE A 73 -4.29 13.26 -0.71
C PHE A 73 -4.52 11.80 -1.12
N ALA A 74 -3.75 11.28 -2.08
CA ALA A 74 -3.81 9.88 -2.48
C ALA A 74 -3.43 8.93 -1.33
N ALA A 75 -2.42 9.28 -0.52
CA ALA A 75 -2.07 8.51 0.68
C ALA A 75 -3.20 8.51 1.71
N CYS A 76 -3.83 9.67 1.98
CA CYS A 76 -4.97 9.76 2.89
C CYS A 76 -6.17 8.94 2.40
N LEU A 77 -6.50 9.00 1.11
CA LEU A 77 -7.56 8.17 0.53
C LEU A 77 -7.24 6.68 0.68
N SER A 78 -5.99 6.27 0.47
CA SER A 78 -5.57 4.88 0.62
C SER A 78 -5.81 4.36 2.05
N TRP A 79 -5.47 5.15 3.07
CA TRP A 79 -5.76 4.81 4.47
C TRP A 79 -7.25 4.76 4.76
N LYS A 80 -8.02 5.73 4.24
CA LYS A 80 -9.48 5.74 4.40
C LYS A 80 -10.16 4.52 3.78
N CYS A 81 -9.66 4.04 2.64
CA CYS A 81 -10.17 2.81 2.02
C CYS A 81 -9.89 1.57 2.88
N LEU A 82 -8.75 1.52 3.56
CA LEU A 82 -8.39 0.41 4.46
C LEU A 82 -9.19 0.45 5.76
N ASP A 83 -9.55 1.64 6.24
CA ASP A 83 -10.37 1.90 7.43
C ASP A 83 -11.89 1.73 7.14
N THR A 84 -12.24 0.77 6.29
CA THR A 84 -13.64 0.45 6.00
C THR A 84 -13.97 -0.95 6.51
N ASP A 85 -15.17 -1.11 7.07
CA ASP A 85 -15.70 -2.43 7.44
C ASP A 85 -15.68 -3.42 6.28
N MET A 86 -15.91 -2.92 5.06
CA MET A 86 -15.84 -3.73 3.84
C MET A 86 -14.45 -4.33 3.64
N PHE A 87 -13.38 -3.55 3.84
CA PHE A 87 -12.01 -4.05 3.73
C PHE A 87 -11.73 -5.15 4.77
N TYR A 88 -12.07 -4.91 6.03
CA TYR A 88 -11.87 -5.90 7.10
C TYR A 88 -12.64 -7.20 6.83
N ARG A 89 -13.91 -7.12 6.43
CA ARG A 89 -14.72 -8.29 6.09
C ARG A 89 -14.13 -9.05 4.90
N MET A 90 -13.71 -8.35 3.85
CA MET A 90 -13.06 -8.96 2.69
C MET A 90 -11.81 -9.75 3.10
N ILE A 91 -10.93 -9.16 3.90
CA ILE A 91 -9.72 -9.82 4.38
C ILE A 91 -10.05 -11.05 5.24
N ALA A 92 -11.03 -10.94 6.13
CA ALA A 92 -11.48 -12.06 6.96
C ALA A 92 -11.99 -13.23 6.11
N TYR A 93 -12.83 -12.97 5.09
CA TYR A 93 -13.31 -14.02 4.18
C TYR A 93 -12.19 -14.64 3.35
N CYS A 94 -11.26 -13.84 2.82
CA CYS A 94 -10.11 -14.35 2.06
C CYS A 94 -9.22 -15.27 2.92
N LEU A 95 -8.96 -14.88 4.17
CA LEU A 95 -8.16 -15.69 5.11
C LEU A 95 -8.89 -16.96 5.52
N HIS A 96 -10.19 -16.85 5.83
CA HIS A 96 -11.02 -18.00 6.19
C HIS A 96 -11.09 -19.02 5.05
N ASN A 97 -11.37 -18.58 3.82
CA ASN A 97 -11.40 -19.45 2.64
C ASN A 97 -10.07 -20.16 2.41
N ARG A 98 -8.94 -19.46 2.63
CA ARG A 98 -7.62 -20.07 2.49
C ARG A 98 -7.36 -21.13 3.55
N ALA A 99 -7.71 -20.85 4.81
CA ALA A 99 -7.59 -21.82 5.90
C ALA A 99 -8.46 -23.06 5.66
N TRP A 100 -9.71 -22.85 5.24
CA TRP A 100 -10.65 -23.89 4.88
C TRP A 100 -10.12 -24.80 3.75
N ARG A 101 -9.61 -24.22 2.65
CA ARG A 101 -9.01 -24.98 1.55
C ARG A 101 -7.83 -25.84 2.01
N LYS A 102 -6.95 -25.29 2.85
CA LYS A 102 -5.83 -26.05 3.43
C LYS A 102 -6.30 -27.23 4.30
N GLN A 103 -7.40 -27.05 5.04
CA GLN A 103 -7.98 -28.11 5.84
C GLN A 103 -8.50 -29.27 4.96
N ILE A 104 -9.25 -28.95 3.90
CA ILE A 104 -9.73 -29.97 2.94
C ILE A 104 -8.58 -30.71 2.28
N GLU A 105 -7.54 -29.99 1.82
CA GLU A 105 -6.36 -30.62 1.23
C GLU A 105 -5.62 -31.52 2.22
N GLY A 106 -5.54 -31.13 3.50
CA GLY A 106 -4.98 -31.95 4.57
C GLY A 106 -5.79 -33.23 4.80
N GLN A 107 -7.11 -33.14 4.90
CA GLN A 107 -8.00 -34.31 5.04
C GLN A 107 -7.84 -35.26 3.84
N ARG A 108 -7.83 -34.73 2.62
CA ARG A 108 -7.65 -35.54 1.39
C ARG A 108 -6.33 -36.30 1.38
N LYS A 109 -5.23 -35.70 1.85
CA LYS A 109 -3.93 -36.37 1.96
C LYS A 109 -3.95 -37.47 3.03
N ASN A 110 -4.59 -37.21 4.17
CA ASN A 110 -4.70 -38.19 5.25
C ASN A 110 -5.57 -39.40 4.88
N HIS A 111 -6.60 -39.22 4.05
CA HIS A 111 -7.45 -40.32 3.57
C HIS A 111 -6.86 -41.11 2.38
N ALA A 112 -5.79 -40.61 1.76
CA ALA A 112 -5.09 -41.26 0.65
C ALA A 112 -3.80 -41.99 1.06
N SER A 113 -3.42 -41.89 2.34
CA SER A 113 -2.36 -42.66 3.00
C SER A 113 -2.95 -43.85 3.74
#